data_AF-A0A9E3SCU4-F1
#
_entry.id   AF-A0A9E3SCU4-F1
#
_cell.length_a   1.000
_cell.length_b   1.000
_cell.length_c   1.000
_cell.angle_alpha   90.00
_cell.angle_beta   90.00
_cell.angle_gamma   90.00
#
_symmetry.space_group_name_H-M   'P 1'
#
loop_
_entity.id
_entity.type
_entity.pdbx_description
1 polymer ?
#
loop_
_entity_poly.entity_id
_entity_poly.type
_entity_poly.pdbx_seq_one_letter_code
_entity_poly.pdbx_strand_id
1 'polypeptide(L)'
;MNFRKSIGLVVLILVGFLSSQKTEAKTTTVLYSPQDQAASSPLTKKSVRNFIETRIAEYKLQKGMQARANEYDNVIKTFYQKRKGLIESRGWVIEDYENVNERILIVQNAMEQELDLKSEEALNREIAEIEANTFYSAEQKSQLIEFLRNDRKRILEEVIGPSKPDWPAVKAYQKELEHLDDYLAGNRSDEPVLGTP
;
A
#
# COMPACT_ATOMS: atom_id res chain seq x y z
N MET A 1 -25.81 10.66 -15.36
CA MET A 1 -26.19 10.87 -13.94
C MET A 1 -24.92 10.66 -13.12
N ASN A 2 -24.35 11.75 -12.61
CA ASN A 2 -23.00 11.81 -12.06
C ASN A 2 -22.97 11.33 -10.61
N PHE A 3 -22.19 10.31 -10.30
CA PHE A 3 -21.79 9.98 -8.92
C PHE A 3 -20.32 10.38 -8.73
N ARG A 4 -20.10 11.62 -8.29
CA ARG A 4 -18.83 12.03 -7.68
C ARG A 4 -18.85 11.49 -6.25
N LYS A 5 -18.12 10.41 -5.98
CA LYS A 5 -17.74 10.05 -4.62
C LYS A 5 -16.60 10.96 -4.20
N SER A 6 -16.87 11.83 -3.24
CA SER A 6 -15.84 12.59 -2.52
C SER A 6 -15.02 11.59 -1.72
N ILE A 7 -13.74 11.44 -2.06
CA ILE A 7 -12.77 10.81 -1.17
C ILE A 7 -12.30 11.95 -0.26
N GLY A 8 -12.86 11.98 0.94
CA GLY A 8 -12.40 12.87 1.99
C GLY A 8 -11.00 12.44 2.41
N LEU A 9 -10.03 13.32 2.18
CA LEU A 9 -8.72 13.26 2.80
C LEU A 9 -8.94 13.29 4.32
N VAL A 10 -8.45 12.27 5.02
CA VAL A 10 -8.50 12.18 6.48
C VAL A 10 -7.59 13.29 7.03
N VAL A 11 -8.21 14.43 7.38
CA VAL A 11 -7.59 15.48 8.18
C VAL A 11 -7.39 14.92 9.58
N LEU A 12 -6.18 14.45 9.87
CA LEU A 12 -5.74 14.14 11.22
C LEU A 12 -5.57 15.46 11.99
N ILE A 13 -6.63 15.82 12.73
CA ILE A 13 -6.69 16.94 13.66
C ILE A 13 -5.64 16.74 14.76
N LEU A 14 -4.57 17.53 14.74
CA LEU A 14 -3.68 17.74 15.88
C LEU A 14 -4.24 18.89 16.73
N VAL A 15 -5.20 18.57 17.60
CA VAL A 15 -5.61 19.45 18.70
C VAL A 15 -5.32 18.73 20.01
N GLY A 16 -4.36 19.28 20.76
CA GLY A 16 -4.19 19.01 22.18
C GLY A 16 -2.84 18.42 22.55
N PHE A 17 -1.84 19.27 22.81
CA PHE A 17 -0.83 18.93 23.82
C PHE A 17 -0.22 20.19 24.44
N LEU A 18 -1.00 20.82 25.32
CA LEU A 18 -0.50 21.64 26.42
C LEU A 18 -1.19 21.14 27.69
N SER A 19 -0.70 20.01 28.20
CA SER A 19 -0.60 19.67 29.64
C SER A 19 -0.32 18.18 29.79
N SER A 20 0.83 17.89 30.40
CA SER A 20 1.09 16.76 31.31
C SER A 20 0.08 15.62 31.28
N GLN A 21 0.47 14.45 30.77
CA GLN A 21 0.57 13.25 31.59
C GLN A 21 1.41 12.18 30.87
N LYS A 22 2.22 11.54 31.67
CA LYS A 22 3.23 10.54 31.37
C LYS A 22 2.53 9.19 31.16
N THR A 23 2.37 8.77 29.92
CA THR A 23 2.07 7.36 29.57
C THR A 23 2.72 7.02 28.25
N GLU A 24 3.70 6.13 28.30
CA GLU A 24 4.38 5.56 27.13
C GLU A 24 3.38 4.72 26.31
N ALA A 25 2.68 5.36 25.38
CA ALA A 25 2.12 4.66 24.25
C ALA A 25 3.25 4.51 23.23
N LYS A 26 3.79 3.29 23.08
CA LYS A 26 4.57 2.90 21.90
C LYS A 26 3.63 2.96 20.70
N THR A 27 3.46 4.15 20.14
CA THR A 27 2.95 4.33 18.79
C THR A 27 4.04 3.82 17.89
N THR A 28 3.94 2.55 17.48
CA THR A 28 4.75 2.00 16.39
C THR A 28 4.27 2.68 15.11
N THR A 29 4.69 3.92 14.90
CA THR A 29 4.80 4.50 13.57
C THR A 29 5.84 3.63 12.87
N VAL A 30 5.40 2.79 11.93
CA VAL A 30 6.32 2.13 11.00
C VAL A 30 6.87 3.24 10.11
N LEU A 31 7.87 3.95 10.63
CA LEU A 31 8.72 4.82 9.84
C LEU A 31 9.50 3.88 8.91
N TYR A 32 9.05 3.84 7.66
CA TYR A 32 9.80 3.22 6.57
C TYR A 32 11.19 3.88 6.54
N SER A 33 12.20 3.13 6.98
CA SER A 33 13.58 3.57 6.90
C SER A 33 14.10 3.19 5.50
N PRO A 34 14.42 4.15 4.61
CA PRO A 34 14.79 3.86 3.23
C PRO A 34 16.18 3.21 3.08
N GLN A 35 16.89 2.94 4.17
CA GLN A 35 18.34 2.87 4.16
C GLN A 35 18.96 1.53 3.73
N ASP A 36 18.19 0.46 3.49
CA ASP A 36 18.76 -0.84 3.07
C ASP A 36 18.08 -1.46 1.83
N GLN A 37 17.51 -0.65 0.94
CA GLN A 37 17.24 -1.13 -0.43
C GLN A 37 18.54 -1.10 -1.25
N ALA A 38 19.46 -2.02 -0.93
CA ALA A 38 20.49 -2.43 -1.86
C ALA A 38 19.83 -2.70 -3.22
N ALA A 39 20.37 -2.10 -4.29
CA ALA A 39 19.79 -1.99 -5.62
C ALA A 39 19.26 -3.33 -6.15
N SER A 40 18.04 -3.69 -5.76
CA SER A 40 17.31 -4.81 -6.32
C SER A 40 16.98 -4.42 -7.75
N SER A 41 17.20 -5.35 -8.68
CA SER A 41 16.79 -5.11 -10.07
C SER A 41 15.30 -4.72 -10.11
N PRO A 42 14.90 -3.83 -11.03
CA PRO A 42 13.50 -3.47 -11.19
C PRO A 42 12.62 -4.70 -11.36
N LEU A 43 11.39 -4.64 -10.86
CA LEU A 43 10.40 -5.68 -11.07
C LEU A 43 10.23 -5.91 -12.57
N THR A 44 10.05 -7.17 -12.94
CA THR A 44 9.76 -7.59 -14.31
C THR A 44 8.30 -7.99 -14.44
N LYS A 45 7.77 -7.96 -15.66
CA LYS A 45 6.43 -8.51 -15.95
C LYS A 45 6.31 -9.96 -15.46
N LYS A 46 7.36 -10.76 -15.66
CA LYS A 46 7.40 -12.16 -15.21
C LYS A 46 7.31 -12.29 -13.69
N SER A 47 8.02 -11.47 -12.92
CA SER A 47 7.95 -11.53 -11.45
C SER A 47 6.56 -11.13 -10.93
N VAL A 48 5.95 -10.09 -11.50
CA VAL A 48 4.58 -9.67 -11.12
C VAL A 48 3.57 -10.75 -11.47
N ARG A 49 3.66 -11.33 -12.68
CA ARG A 49 2.82 -12.47 -13.10
C ARG A 49 2.95 -13.65 -12.14
N ASN A 50 4.18 -14.10 -11.87
CA ASN A 50 4.43 -15.22 -10.98
C ASN A 50 3.93 -14.95 -9.55
N PHE A 51 4.02 -13.69 -9.09
CA PHE A 51 3.49 -13.25 -7.81
C PHE A 51 1.96 -13.43 -7.77
N ILE A 52 1.24 -12.94 -8.78
CA ILE A 52 -0.23 -13.06 -8.87
C ILE A 52 -0.64 -14.54 -8.84
N GLU A 53 -0.02 -15.38 -9.66
CA GLU A 53 -0.33 -16.83 -9.70
C GLU A 53 -0.07 -17.52 -8.36
N THR A 54 0.99 -17.11 -7.64
CA THR A 54 1.33 -17.65 -6.32
C THR A 54 0.32 -17.20 -5.27
N ARG A 55 -0.10 -15.93 -5.31
CA ARG A 55 -1.08 -15.36 -4.40
C ARG A 55 -2.45 -16.03 -4.54
N ILE A 56 -2.87 -16.33 -5.77
CA ILE A 56 -4.09 -17.11 -6.05
C ILE A 56 -4.00 -18.51 -5.40
N ALA A 57 -2.85 -19.18 -5.57
CA ALA A 57 -2.65 -20.50 -5.00
C ALA A 57 -2.67 -20.50 -3.46
N GLU A 58 -2.06 -19.49 -2.83
CA GLU A 58 -2.14 -19.29 -1.37
C GLU A 58 -3.57 -19.09 -0.89
N TYR A 59 -4.36 -18.29 -1.61
CA TYR A 59 -5.75 -18.06 -1.27
C TYR A 59 -6.59 -19.34 -1.40
N LYS A 60 -6.38 -20.12 -2.46
CA LYS A 60 -7.01 -21.44 -2.64
C LYS A 60 -6.63 -22.39 -1.50
N LEU A 61 -5.36 -22.41 -1.09
CA LEU A 61 -4.90 -23.16 0.08
C LEU A 61 -5.62 -22.71 1.36
N GLN A 62 -5.68 -21.39 1.61
CA GLN A 62 -6.36 -20.82 2.77
C GLN A 62 -7.84 -21.22 2.80
N LYS A 63 -8.58 -21.02 1.70
CA LYS A 63 -10.00 -21.40 1.59
C LYS A 63 -10.23 -22.88 1.79
N GLY A 64 -9.39 -23.72 1.17
CA GLY A 64 -9.48 -25.19 1.31
C GLY A 64 -9.20 -25.68 2.72
N MET A 65 -8.35 -24.98 3.48
CA MET A 65 -8.12 -25.27 4.89
C MET A 65 -9.21 -24.71 5.80
N GLN A 66 -9.74 -23.51 5.52
CA GLN A 66 -10.87 -22.95 6.25
C GLN A 66 -12.10 -23.86 6.16
N ALA A 67 -12.40 -24.41 4.99
CA ALA A 67 -13.51 -25.34 4.78
C ALA A 67 -13.37 -26.66 5.56
N ARG A 68 -12.14 -27.01 5.96
CA ARG A 68 -11.79 -28.28 6.64
C ARG A 68 -11.06 -28.00 7.95
N ALA A 69 -11.40 -26.89 8.61
CA ALA A 69 -10.67 -26.43 9.79
C ALA A 69 -10.70 -27.46 10.94
N ASN A 70 -11.75 -28.28 11.00
CA ASN A 70 -11.91 -29.38 11.95
C ASN A 70 -10.98 -30.58 11.70
N GLU A 71 -10.32 -30.67 10.54
CA GLU A 71 -9.33 -31.72 10.25
C GLU A 71 -7.95 -31.41 10.86
N TYR A 72 -7.77 -30.23 11.47
CA TYR A 72 -6.47 -29.77 11.96
C TYR A 72 -6.52 -29.42 13.45
N ASP A 73 -5.56 -29.96 14.21
CA ASP A 73 -5.38 -29.58 15.62
C ASP A 73 -5.01 -28.09 15.78
N ASN A 74 -4.24 -27.55 14.83
CA ASN A 74 -3.88 -26.13 14.78
C ASN A 74 -3.82 -25.63 13.33
N VAL A 75 -4.97 -25.18 12.83
CA VAL A 75 -5.13 -24.71 11.44
C VAL A 75 -4.16 -23.60 11.06
N ILE A 76 -3.84 -22.68 11.98
CA ILE A 76 -2.96 -21.54 11.72
C ILE A 76 -1.52 -22.02 11.50
N LYS A 77 -0.99 -22.84 12.43
CA LYS A 77 0.36 -23.38 12.31
C LYS A 77 0.51 -24.23 11.05
N THR A 78 -0.47 -25.10 10.78
CA THR A 78 -0.46 -25.94 9.58
C THR A 78 -0.54 -25.10 8.30
N PHE A 79 -1.30 -24.01 8.30
CA PHE A 79 -1.39 -23.11 7.15
C PHE A 79 -0.03 -22.50 6.82
N TYR A 80 0.67 -21.90 7.78
CA TYR A 80 1.97 -21.28 7.49
C TYR A 80 3.04 -22.29 7.04
N GLN A 81 3.01 -23.52 7.56
CA GLN A 81 3.89 -24.59 7.08
C GLN A 81 3.58 -24.97 5.61
N LYS A 82 2.29 -25.15 5.27
CA LYS A 82 1.88 -25.46 3.89
C LYS A 82 2.10 -24.29 2.94
N ARG A 83 1.89 -23.06 3.39
CA ARG A 83 2.13 -21.82 2.65
C ARG A 83 3.60 -21.72 2.26
N LYS A 84 4.52 -21.91 3.22
CA LYS A 84 5.97 -21.96 2.95
C LYS A 84 6.30 -22.97 1.86
N GLY A 85 5.85 -24.21 2.01
CA GLY A 85 6.10 -25.25 1.00
C GLY A 85 5.49 -24.94 -0.37
N LEU A 86 4.32 -24.31 -0.42
CA LEU A 86 3.69 -23.87 -1.66
C LEU A 86 4.55 -22.79 -2.36
N ILE A 87 4.98 -21.76 -1.64
CA ILE A 87 5.80 -20.67 -2.16
C ILE A 87 7.13 -21.24 -2.71
N GLU A 88 7.81 -22.08 -1.94
CA GLU A 88 9.07 -22.73 -2.33
C GLU A 88 8.89 -23.63 -3.56
N SER A 89 7.81 -24.42 -3.63
CA SER A 89 7.52 -25.29 -4.79
C SER A 89 7.30 -24.52 -6.11
N ARG A 90 6.98 -23.22 -6.02
CA ARG A 90 6.79 -22.33 -7.16
C ARG A 90 8.07 -21.58 -7.53
N GLY A 91 9.20 -21.95 -6.93
CA GLY A 91 10.52 -21.42 -7.24
C GLY A 91 10.86 -20.11 -6.54
N TRP A 92 10.10 -19.74 -5.51
CA TRP A 92 10.39 -18.55 -4.71
C TRP A 92 11.23 -18.90 -3.48
N VAL A 93 12.14 -17.99 -3.13
CA VAL A 93 12.57 -17.81 -1.75
C VAL A 93 11.50 -16.95 -1.06
N ILE A 94 11.11 -17.29 0.17
CA ILE A 94 10.03 -16.57 0.88
C ILE A 94 10.34 -15.08 0.99
N GLU A 95 11.57 -14.72 1.35
CA GLU A 95 11.99 -13.32 1.50
C GLU A 95 11.85 -12.54 0.18
N ASP A 96 12.23 -13.14 -0.95
CA ASP A 96 12.04 -12.54 -2.27
C ASP A 96 10.57 -12.38 -2.63
N TYR A 97 9.73 -13.38 -2.29
CA TYR A 97 8.29 -13.32 -2.52
C TYR A 97 7.63 -12.18 -1.73
N GLU A 98 7.93 -12.06 -0.44
CA GLU A 98 7.39 -10.97 0.41
C GLU A 98 7.93 -9.60 -0.05
N ASN A 99 9.19 -9.51 -0.45
CA ASN A 99 9.75 -8.27 -1.02
C ASN A 99 9.05 -7.86 -2.32
N VAL A 100 8.72 -8.81 -3.21
CA VAL A 100 7.91 -8.51 -4.41
C VAL A 100 6.51 -8.03 -4.03
N ASN A 101 5.87 -8.64 -3.04
CA ASN A 101 4.57 -8.21 -2.53
C ASN A 101 4.62 -6.75 -2.04
N GLU A 102 5.58 -6.43 -1.18
CA GLU A 102 5.76 -5.07 -0.64
C GLU A 102 6.02 -4.04 -1.73
N ARG A 103 6.90 -4.36 -2.70
CA ARG A 103 7.19 -3.46 -3.83
C ARG A 103 5.97 -3.21 -4.71
N ILE A 104 5.15 -4.23 -4.98
CA ILE A 104 3.91 -4.07 -5.74
C ILE A 104 2.95 -3.11 -5.01
N LEU A 105 2.76 -3.29 -3.70
CA LEU A 105 1.91 -2.42 -2.87
C LEU A 105 2.43 -0.98 -2.86
N ILE A 106 3.74 -0.78 -2.69
CA ILE A 106 4.37 0.55 -2.75
C ILE A 106 4.11 1.20 -4.09
N VAL A 107 4.27 0.47 -5.20
CA VAL A 107 4.05 1.01 -6.54
C VAL A 107 2.59 1.37 -6.79
N GLN A 108 1.63 0.52 -6.41
CA GLN A 108 0.20 0.83 -6.54
C GLN A 108 -0.16 2.11 -5.78
N ASN A 109 0.27 2.21 -4.52
CA ASN A 109 0.05 3.40 -3.68
C ASN A 109 0.76 4.64 -4.25
N ALA A 110 1.99 4.51 -4.73
CA ALA A 110 2.77 5.61 -5.29
C ALA A 110 2.15 6.15 -6.59
N MET A 111 1.58 5.28 -7.43
CA MET A 111 0.88 5.72 -8.65
C MET A 111 -0.40 6.51 -8.33
N GLU A 112 -1.17 6.07 -7.34
CA GLU A 112 -2.36 6.80 -6.88
C GLU A 112 -1.96 8.16 -6.25
N GLN A 113 -0.98 8.14 -5.34
CA GLN A 113 -0.50 9.36 -4.67
C GLN A 113 0.14 10.35 -5.64
N GLU A 114 0.88 9.92 -6.68
CA GLU A 114 1.53 10.85 -7.62
C GLU A 114 0.49 11.73 -8.35
N LEU A 115 -0.69 11.18 -8.66
CA LEU A 115 -1.77 11.92 -9.32
C LEU A 115 -2.31 13.05 -8.43
N ASP A 116 -2.53 12.75 -7.15
CA ASP A 116 -3.02 13.73 -6.19
C ASP A 116 -1.93 14.77 -5.84
N LEU A 117 -0.70 14.31 -5.59
CA LEU A 117 0.41 15.16 -5.17
C LEU A 117 0.87 16.16 -6.23
N LYS A 118 0.75 15.82 -7.52
CA LYS A 118 1.04 16.74 -8.64
C LYS A 118 -0.10 17.68 -8.99
N SER A 119 -1.28 17.50 -8.41
CA SER A 119 -2.42 18.39 -8.65
C SER A 119 -2.22 19.73 -7.93
N GLU A 120 -1.88 20.77 -8.68
CA GLU A 120 -1.84 22.15 -8.14
C GLU A 120 -3.22 22.59 -7.63
N GLU A 121 -4.29 22.14 -8.30
CA GLU A 121 -5.66 22.42 -7.85
C GLU A 121 -5.94 21.82 -6.47
N ALA A 122 -5.51 20.57 -6.23
CA ALA A 122 -5.67 19.92 -4.92
C ALA A 122 -4.88 20.67 -3.84
N LEU A 123 -3.60 20.97 -4.10
CA LEU A 123 -2.76 21.74 -3.18
C LEU A 123 -3.36 23.11 -2.86
N ASN A 124 -3.84 23.84 -3.86
CA ASN A 124 -4.43 25.16 -3.65
C ASN A 124 -5.73 25.06 -2.84
N ARG A 125 -6.50 23.98 -3.00
CA ARG A 125 -7.71 23.74 -2.21
C ARG A 125 -7.37 23.52 -0.74
N GLU A 126 -6.39 22.67 -0.44
CA GLU A 126 -5.91 22.42 0.92
C GLU A 126 -5.33 23.69 1.58
N ILE A 127 -4.56 24.48 0.84
CA ILE A 127 -4.06 25.77 1.31
C ILE A 127 -5.23 26.72 1.64
N ALA A 128 -6.22 26.83 0.76
CA ALA A 128 -7.38 27.68 0.99
C ALA A 128 -8.18 27.25 2.22
N GLU A 129 -8.29 25.95 2.50
CA GLU A 129 -8.91 25.41 3.73
C GLU A 129 -8.14 25.81 5.00
N ILE A 130 -6.80 25.76 4.96
CA ILE A 130 -5.95 26.25 6.06
C ILE A 130 -6.11 27.76 6.24
N GLU A 131 -6.12 28.52 5.16
CA GLU A 131 -6.28 29.98 5.18
C GLU A 131 -7.65 30.41 5.73
N ALA A 132 -8.72 29.70 5.38
CA ALA A 132 -10.08 29.96 5.84
C ALA A 132 -10.31 29.58 7.32
N ASN A 133 -9.44 28.76 7.92
CA ASN A 133 -9.61 28.30 9.30
C ASN A 133 -9.55 29.46 10.31
N THR A 134 -10.52 29.58 11.21
CA THR A 134 -10.61 30.68 12.18
C THR A 134 -9.90 30.40 13.51
N PHE A 135 -9.47 29.16 13.76
CA PHE A 135 -8.85 28.74 15.01
C PHE A 135 -7.33 28.94 15.03
N TYR A 136 -6.69 28.92 13.85
CA TYR A 136 -5.25 29.12 13.74
C TYR A 136 -4.88 30.60 13.58
N SER A 137 -3.81 31.00 14.28
CA SER A 137 -3.14 32.28 14.03
C SER A 137 -2.49 32.30 12.64
N ALA A 138 -2.14 33.50 12.16
CA ALA A 138 -1.45 33.65 10.87
C ALA A 138 -0.11 32.89 10.82
N GLU A 139 0.64 32.87 11.91
CA GLU A 139 1.91 32.14 12.00
C GLU A 139 1.70 30.62 11.91
N GLN A 140 0.72 30.07 12.64
CA GLN A 140 0.38 28.65 12.58
C GLN A 140 -0.07 28.23 11.17
N LYS A 141 -0.87 29.06 10.49
CA LYS A 141 -1.27 28.81 9.10
C LYS A 141 -0.06 28.76 8.17
N SER A 142 0.86 29.71 8.29
CA SER A 142 2.09 29.72 7.49
C SER A 142 2.92 28.45 7.70
N GLN A 143 3.09 28.01 8.96
CA GLN A 143 3.82 26.79 9.30
C GLN A 143 3.13 25.53 8.74
N LEU A 144 1.80 25.45 8.81
CA LEU A 144 1.04 24.34 8.25
C LEU A 144 1.13 24.28 6.72
N ILE A 145 1.05 25.42 6.04
CA ILE A 145 1.20 25.51 4.58
C ILE A 145 2.62 25.10 4.16
N GLU A 146 3.64 25.56 4.89
CA GLU A 146 5.03 25.15 4.63
C GLU A 146 5.24 23.65 4.86
N PHE A 147 4.72 23.12 5.97
CA PHE A 147 4.73 21.69 6.26
C PHE A 147 4.07 20.88 5.15
N LEU A 148 2.87 21.29 4.70
CA LEU A 148 2.15 20.64 3.61
C LEU A 148 3.01 20.58 2.32
N ARG A 149 3.61 21.71 1.93
CA ARG A 149 4.46 21.76 0.72
C ARG A 149 5.69 20.85 0.86
N ASN A 150 6.33 20.87 2.02
CA ASN A 150 7.51 20.05 2.29
C ASN A 150 7.17 18.56 2.34
N ASP A 151 6.04 18.19 2.93
CA ASP A 151 5.60 16.79 3.00
C ASP A 151 5.27 16.24 1.62
N ARG A 152 4.55 17.01 0.78
CA ARG A 152 4.30 16.62 -0.62
C ARG A 152 5.60 16.41 -1.41
N LYS A 153 6.56 17.32 -1.25
CA LYS A 153 7.88 17.20 -1.89
C LYS A 153 8.61 15.94 -1.39
N ARG A 154 8.62 15.72 -0.08
CA ARG A 154 9.24 14.55 0.56
C ARG A 154 8.63 13.25 0.04
N ILE A 155 7.31 13.13 -0.04
CA ILE A 155 6.64 11.93 -0.58
C ILE A 155 7.02 11.71 -2.05
N LEU A 156 7.05 12.77 -2.86
CA LEU A 156 7.47 12.68 -4.27
C LEU A 156 8.91 12.15 -4.41
N GLU A 157 9.83 12.62 -3.57
CA GLU A 157 11.26 12.32 -3.65
C GLU A 157 11.65 11.00 -2.96
N GLU A 158 11.05 10.68 -1.81
CA GLU A 158 11.47 9.56 -0.96
C GLU A 158 10.61 8.29 -1.15
N VAL A 159 9.39 8.44 -1.66
CA VAL A 159 8.44 7.31 -1.82
C VAL A 159 8.17 7.06 -3.31
N ILE A 160 7.68 8.08 -4.01
CA ILE A 160 7.26 7.93 -5.41
C ILE A 160 8.48 7.76 -6.31
N GLY A 161 9.48 8.64 -6.21
CA GLY A 161 10.70 8.60 -7.01
C GLY A 161 11.37 7.21 -7.04
N PRO A 162 11.71 6.62 -5.87
CA PRO A 162 12.36 5.32 -5.79
C PRO A 162 11.53 4.15 -6.32
N SER A 163 10.19 4.25 -6.31
CA SER A 163 9.32 3.19 -6.83
C SER A 163 9.23 3.16 -8.37
N LYS A 164 9.56 4.26 -9.05
CA LYS A 164 9.38 4.41 -10.52
C LYS A 164 10.00 3.32 -11.38
N PRO A 165 11.18 2.76 -11.07
CA PRO A 165 11.74 1.67 -11.86
C PRO A 165 10.82 0.44 -11.98
N ASP A 166 9.96 0.20 -10.99
CA ASP A 166 9.06 -0.96 -10.95
C ASP A 166 7.72 -0.71 -11.66
N TRP A 167 7.39 0.56 -11.91
CA TRP A 167 6.11 0.96 -12.48
C TRP A 167 5.79 0.26 -13.80
N PRO A 168 6.71 0.10 -14.77
CA PRO A 168 6.38 -0.54 -16.04
C PRO A 168 5.87 -1.99 -15.88
N ALA A 169 6.41 -2.74 -14.93
CA ALA A 169 5.98 -4.11 -14.67
C ALA A 169 4.63 -4.17 -13.95
N VAL A 170 4.43 -3.33 -12.94
CA VAL A 170 3.17 -3.28 -12.18
C VAL A 170 2.03 -2.73 -13.03
N LYS A 171 2.26 -1.65 -13.78
CA LYS A 171 1.26 -1.05 -14.70
C LYS A 171 0.76 -2.04 -15.75
N ALA A 172 1.62 -2.95 -16.20
CA ALA A 172 1.23 -3.97 -17.17
C ALA A 172 0.20 -4.97 -16.63
N TYR A 173 0.09 -5.12 -15.30
CA TYR A 173 -0.84 -6.02 -14.62
C TYR A 173 -1.80 -5.29 -13.68
N GLN A 174 -1.96 -3.97 -13.84
CA GLN A 174 -2.73 -3.17 -12.88
C GLN A 174 -4.16 -3.68 -12.71
N LYS A 175 -4.83 -4.03 -13.81
CA LYS A 175 -6.21 -4.56 -13.79
C LYS A 175 -6.28 -5.93 -13.12
N GLU A 176 -5.31 -6.79 -13.38
CA GLU A 176 -5.21 -8.13 -12.82
C GLU A 176 -4.90 -8.09 -11.31
N LEU A 177 -4.10 -7.12 -10.86
CA LEU A 177 -3.85 -6.86 -9.44
C LEU A 177 -5.09 -6.33 -8.72
N GLU A 178 -5.80 -5.36 -9.32
CA GLU A 178 -7.09 -4.88 -8.79
C GLU A 178 -8.13 -6.01 -8.71
N HIS A 179 -8.22 -6.85 -9.75
CA HIS A 179 -9.07 -8.04 -9.73
C HIS A 179 -8.62 -9.02 -8.64
N LEU A 180 -7.31 -9.28 -8.53
CA LEU A 180 -6.78 -10.14 -7.48
C LEU A 180 -7.23 -9.66 -6.09
N ASP A 181 -7.11 -8.37 -5.79
CA ASP A 181 -7.52 -7.81 -4.49
C ASP A 181 -9.02 -8.05 -4.22
N ASP A 182 -9.89 -7.83 -5.20
CA ASP A 182 -11.32 -8.11 -5.09
C ASP A 182 -11.63 -9.61 -4.91
N TYR A 183 -10.89 -10.48 -5.60
CA TYR A 183 -11.02 -11.92 -5.47
C TYR A 183 -10.60 -12.41 -4.08
N LEU A 184 -9.47 -11.90 -3.57
CA LEU A 184 -8.96 -12.20 -2.24
C LEU A 184 -9.87 -11.67 -1.13
N ALA A 185 -10.49 -10.51 -1.32
CA ALA A 185 -11.49 -9.94 -0.42
C ALA A 185 -12.82 -10.70 -0.43
N GLY A 186 -13.05 -11.56 -1.43
CA GLY A 186 -14.32 -12.26 -1.63
C GLY A 186 -15.41 -11.38 -2.23
N ASN A 187 -15.05 -10.20 -2.76
CA ASN A 187 -15.94 -9.36 -3.55
C ASN A 187 -16.24 -9.97 -4.91
N ARG A 188 -15.40 -10.91 -5.36
CA ARG A 188 -15.56 -11.68 -6.59
C ARG A 188 -15.26 -13.17 -6.37
N SER A 189 -15.92 -14.01 -7.16
CA SER A 189 -15.76 -15.47 -7.11
C SER A 189 -14.76 -16.01 -8.13
N ASP A 190 -14.49 -15.26 -9.20
CA ASP A 190 -13.61 -15.67 -10.29
C ASP A 190 -12.19 -15.13 -10.10
N GLU A 191 -11.20 -15.97 -10.41
CA GLU A 191 -9.77 -15.62 -10.35
C GLU A 191 -9.37 -14.70 -11.53
N PRO A 192 -8.37 -13.82 -11.35
CA PRO A 192 -7.92 -12.95 -12.44
C PRO A 192 -7.33 -13.76 -13.60
N VAL A 193 -7.73 -13.42 -14.83
CA VAL A 193 -7.20 -14.03 -16.05
C VAL A 193 -5.98 -13.25 -16.50
N LEU A 194 -4.81 -13.88 -16.44
CA LEU A 194 -3.56 -13.27 -16.86
C LEU A 194 -3.45 -13.33 -18.39
N GLY A 195 -3.27 -12.18 -19.04
CA GLY A 195 -3.00 -12.11 -20.48
C GLY A 195 -1.74 -12.88 -20.88
N THR A 196 -1.61 -13.22 -22.18
CA THR A 196 -0.38 -13.82 -22.72
C THR A 196 0.80 -12.85 -22.58
N PRO A 197 2.01 -13.37 -22.28
CA PRO A 197 3.20 -12.56 -21.99
C PRO A 197 3.64 -11.65 -23.14
#